data_AF-A0A147JT13-F1
#
_entry.id   AF-A0A147JT13-F1
#
_cell.length_a   1.000
_cell.length_b   1.000
_cell.length_c   1.000
_cell.angle_alpha   90.00
_cell.angle_beta   90.00
_cell.angle_gamma   90.00
#
_symmetry.space_group_name_H-M   'P 1'
#
loop_
_entity.id
_entity.type
_entity.pdbx_description
1 polymer ?
#
loop_
_entity_poly.entity_id
_entity_poly.type
_entity_poly.pdbx_seq_one_letter_code
_entity_poly.pdbx_strand_id
1 'polypeptide(L)'
;MTGDLGMGKTTLCEFLVSALREESLATPDPAKQVIPVFVHGAAYKSSGEIIRAILLALEMPVDRDDASLFDVLRRWHQDHQERLVIIIDDIPESGANVLEIGEFLRVLSDIPNISILINGEKTQMQRFLDKVPSLRDRVQLHVELKPMGKETIKDLLKLRLKSAGCLNYDALITPDGFDAIYKLSNGNPRLALKVADNALHLAAALDVPINERVVKKANKVPFWKRLFGSRG
;
A
#
# COMPACT_ATOMS: atom_id res chain seq x y z
N MET A 1 -6.65 -7.18 -1.00
CA MET A 1 -5.87 -6.91 0.24
C MET A 1 -6.56 -5.81 1.03
N THR A 2 -6.60 -5.90 2.36
CA THR A 2 -7.19 -4.84 3.21
C THR A 2 -6.24 -4.46 4.32
N GLY A 3 -6.42 -3.27 4.89
CA GLY A 3 -5.71 -2.83 6.08
C GLY A 3 -6.06 -1.39 6.41
N ASP A 4 -5.92 -1.03 7.68
CA ASP A 4 -6.22 0.32 8.15
C ASP A 4 -5.33 1.37 7.45
N LEU A 5 -5.73 2.64 7.60
CA LEU A 5 -4.97 3.76 7.06
C LEU A 5 -3.54 3.77 7.62
N GLY A 6 -2.55 3.82 6.73
CA GLY A 6 -1.14 3.90 7.11
C GLY A 6 -0.45 2.56 7.39
N MET A 7 -1.12 1.41 7.17
CA MET A 7 -0.53 0.07 7.35
C MET A 7 0.46 -0.36 6.24
N GLY A 8 0.79 0.53 5.29
CA GLY A 8 1.75 0.23 4.22
C GLY A 8 1.19 -0.56 3.03
N LYS A 9 -0.14 -0.52 2.80
CA LYS A 9 -0.79 -1.15 1.64
C LYS A 9 -0.14 -0.77 0.31
N THR A 10 -0.08 0.53 0.01
CA THR A 10 0.57 1.10 -1.19
C THR A 10 2.03 0.67 -1.31
N THR A 11 2.80 0.78 -0.22
CA THR A 11 4.22 0.36 -0.21
C THR A 11 4.39 -1.12 -0.52
N LEU A 12 3.51 -1.98 -0.02
CA LEU A 12 3.54 -3.41 -0.33
C LEU A 12 3.18 -3.68 -1.80
N CYS A 13 2.23 -2.92 -2.38
CA CYS A 13 1.91 -3.00 -3.80
C CYS A 13 3.10 -2.61 -4.69
N GLU A 14 3.76 -1.48 -4.39
CA GLU A 14 4.95 -1.02 -5.12
C GLU A 14 6.11 -2.03 -5.02
N PHE A 15 6.32 -2.59 -3.83
CA PHE A 15 7.28 -3.67 -3.63
C PHE A 15 6.93 -4.90 -4.47
N LEU A 16 5.66 -5.32 -4.46
CA LEU A 16 5.21 -6.48 -5.23
C LEU A 16 5.42 -6.26 -6.74
N VAL A 17 5.12 -5.07 -7.27
CA VAL A 17 5.42 -4.74 -8.68
C VAL A 17 6.90 -4.87 -8.96
N SER A 18 7.76 -4.32 -8.11
CA SER A 18 9.22 -4.38 -8.30
C SER A 18 9.72 -5.82 -8.27
N ALA A 19 9.30 -6.61 -7.27
CA ALA A 19 9.66 -8.01 -7.13
C ALA A 19 9.18 -8.87 -8.32
N LEU A 20 7.94 -8.68 -8.77
CA LEU A 20 7.41 -9.39 -9.95
C LEU A 20 8.17 -9.03 -11.23
N ARG A 21 8.59 -7.77 -11.40
CA ARG A 21 9.43 -7.36 -12.54
C ARG A 21 10.78 -8.05 -12.50
N GLU A 22 11.44 -8.04 -11.35
CA GLU A 22 12.75 -8.69 -11.16
C GLU A 22 12.67 -10.20 -11.43
N GLU A 23 11.66 -10.89 -10.90
CA GLU A 23 11.44 -12.31 -11.12
C GLU A 23 11.14 -12.63 -12.59
N SER A 24 10.34 -11.79 -13.24
CA SER A 24 10.00 -11.92 -14.66
C SER A 24 11.24 -11.76 -15.56
N LEU A 25 12.09 -10.77 -15.30
CA LEU A 25 13.35 -10.56 -16.03
C LEU A 25 14.34 -11.73 -15.89
N ALA A 26 14.31 -12.43 -14.76
CA ALA A 26 15.13 -13.61 -14.52
C ALA A 26 14.55 -14.90 -15.13
N THR A 27 13.30 -14.87 -15.63
CA THR A 27 12.57 -16.04 -16.13
C THR A 27 12.73 -16.15 -17.65
N PRO A 28 13.34 -17.23 -18.19
CA PRO A 28 13.58 -17.35 -19.64
C PRO A 28 12.32 -17.66 -20.47
N ASP A 29 11.31 -18.29 -19.86
CA ASP A 29 10.10 -18.75 -20.53
C ASP A 29 9.00 -17.66 -20.45
N PRO A 30 8.60 -17.04 -21.58
CA PRO A 30 7.60 -15.98 -21.59
C PRO A 30 6.25 -16.40 -20.99
N ALA A 31 5.86 -17.67 -21.10
CA ALA A 31 4.61 -18.16 -20.52
C ALA A 31 4.60 -18.16 -18.98
N LYS A 32 5.78 -18.01 -18.36
CA LYS A 32 5.95 -17.89 -16.91
C LYS A 32 6.30 -16.47 -16.46
N GLN A 33 6.53 -15.57 -17.42
CA GLN A 33 6.80 -14.17 -17.13
C GLN A 33 5.52 -13.45 -16.70
N VAL A 34 5.73 -12.36 -15.95
CA VAL A 34 4.68 -11.50 -15.45
C VAL A 34 4.97 -10.06 -15.86
N ILE A 35 3.93 -9.37 -16.31
CA ILE A 35 3.96 -7.93 -16.56
C ILE A 35 3.09 -7.28 -15.48
N PRO A 36 3.69 -6.69 -14.42
CA PRO A 36 2.93 -6.03 -13.38
C PRO A 36 2.70 -4.54 -13.70
N VAL A 37 1.46 -4.10 -13.52
CA VAL A 37 0.99 -2.74 -13.71
C VAL A 37 0.42 -2.21 -12.39
N PHE A 38 0.79 -0.98 -12.03
CA PHE A 38 0.29 -0.32 -10.82
C PHE A 38 -0.58 0.89 -11.17
N VAL A 39 -1.77 0.95 -10.60
CA VAL A 39 -2.78 1.98 -10.86
C VAL A 39 -3.30 2.52 -9.54
N HIS A 40 -3.30 3.85 -9.38
CA HIS A 40 -3.88 4.52 -8.21
C HIS A 40 -5.40 4.67 -8.38
N GLY A 41 -6.15 3.66 -7.96
CA GLY A 41 -7.61 3.56 -8.15
C GLY A 41 -8.40 4.74 -7.61
N ALA A 42 -7.97 5.33 -6.50
CA ALA A 42 -8.65 6.48 -5.88
C ALA A 42 -8.77 7.72 -6.80
N ALA A 43 -7.91 7.84 -7.81
CA ALA A 43 -7.92 8.97 -8.74
C ALA A 43 -9.01 8.87 -9.82
N TYR A 44 -9.49 7.67 -10.13
CA TYR A 44 -10.31 7.43 -11.33
C TYR A 44 -11.81 7.40 -11.02
N LYS A 45 -12.62 7.93 -11.93
CA LYS A 45 -14.08 8.10 -11.76
C LYS A 45 -14.92 7.13 -12.60
N SER A 46 -14.31 6.40 -13.54
CA SER A 46 -15.00 5.45 -14.41
C SER A 46 -14.10 4.26 -14.76
N SER A 47 -14.72 3.20 -15.27
CA SER A 47 -14.02 2.05 -15.84
C SER A 47 -13.11 2.42 -17.02
N GLY A 48 -13.55 3.34 -17.88
CA GLY A 48 -12.77 3.86 -19.01
C GLY A 48 -11.46 4.54 -18.58
N GLU A 49 -11.48 5.34 -17.52
CA GLU A 49 -10.27 5.96 -16.97
C GLU A 49 -9.29 4.91 -16.42
N ILE A 50 -9.79 3.85 -15.77
CA ILE A 50 -8.95 2.75 -15.28
C ILE A 50 -8.32 1.98 -16.45
N ILE A 51 -9.08 1.68 -17.50
CA ILE A 51 -8.56 1.01 -18.70
C ILE A 51 -7.44 1.84 -19.32
N ARG A 52 -7.65 3.14 -19.48
CA ARG A 52 -6.64 4.07 -20.01
C ARG A 52 -5.40 4.10 -19.14
N ALA A 53 -5.55 4.13 -17.82
CA ALA A 53 -4.42 4.08 -16.89
C ALA A 53 -3.60 2.80 -17.00
N ILE A 54 -4.28 1.64 -17.13
CA ILE A 54 -3.62 0.34 -17.34
C ILE A 54 -2.82 0.35 -18.64
N LEU A 55 -3.45 0.77 -19.75
CA LEU A 55 -2.80 0.78 -21.07
C LEU A 55 -1.66 1.78 -21.15
N LEU A 56 -1.79 2.96 -20.54
CA LEU A 56 -0.68 3.93 -20.44
C LEU A 56 0.51 3.37 -19.66
N ALA A 57 0.26 2.64 -18.55
CA ALA A 57 1.31 2.00 -17.78
C ALA A 57 1.97 0.81 -18.50
N LEU A 58 1.30 0.27 -19.52
CA LEU A 58 1.83 -0.70 -20.48
C LEU A 58 2.49 -0.03 -21.70
N GLU A 59 2.55 1.30 -21.74
CA GLU A 59 3.05 2.09 -22.88
C GLU A 59 2.28 1.83 -24.18
N MET A 60 0.98 1.51 -24.08
CA MET A 60 0.10 1.25 -25.21
C MET A 60 -0.75 2.47 -25.59
N PRO A 61 -1.17 2.61 -26.87
CA PRO A 61 -2.02 3.71 -27.32
C PRO A 61 -3.40 3.73 -26.66
N VAL A 62 -3.89 4.93 -26.33
CA VAL A 62 -5.20 5.16 -25.70
C VAL A 62 -6.11 6.11 -26.48
N ASP A 63 -5.76 6.46 -27.71
CA ASP A 63 -6.49 7.36 -28.61
C ASP A 63 -7.69 6.68 -29.30
N ARG A 64 -8.39 5.78 -28.59
CA ARG A 64 -9.58 5.08 -29.06
C ARG A 64 -10.71 5.19 -28.04
N ASP A 65 -11.91 4.77 -28.44
CA ASP A 65 -13.05 4.65 -27.54
C ASP A 65 -12.84 3.52 -26.52
N ASP A 66 -13.56 3.58 -25.40
CA ASP A 66 -13.36 2.66 -24.27
C ASP A 66 -13.62 1.19 -24.62
N ALA A 67 -14.52 0.91 -25.57
CA ALA A 67 -14.78 -0.47 -26.00
C ALA A 67 -13.59 -1.04 -26.79
N SER A 68 -13.01 -0.24 -27.68
CA SER A 68 -11.78 -0.60 -28.39
C SER A 68 -10.60 -0.80 -27.43
N LEU A 69 -10.48 0.05 -26.40
CA LEU A 69 -9.43 -0.10 -25.38
C LEU A 69 -9.64 -1.36 -24.52
N PHE A 70 -10.89 -1.66 -24.16
CA PHE A 70 -11.21 -2.87 -23.43
C PHE A 70 -10.89 -4.15 -24.22
N ASP A 71 -11.09 -4.13 -25.54
CA ASP A 71 -10.80 -5.26 -26.43
C ASP A 71 -9.30 -5.62 -26.44
N VAL A 72 -8.41 -4.64 -26.25
CA VAL A 72 -6.96 -4.88 -26.06
C VAL A 72 -6.71 -5.76 -24.83
N LEU A 73 -7.32 -5.44 -23.68
CA LEU A 73 -7.19 -6.26 -22.48
C LEU A 73 -7.86 -7.62 -22.66
N ARG A 74 -9.01 -7.68 -23.33
CA ARG A 74 -9.74 -8.93 -23.60
C ARG A 74 -8.93 -9.93 -24.42
N ARG A 75 -8.16 -9.44 -25.39
CA ARG A 75 -7.30 -10.27 -26.24
C ARG A 75 -5.92 -10.53 -25.66
N TRP A 76 -5.63 -10.11 -24.43
CA TRP A 76 -4.31 -10.24 -23.83
C TRP A 76 -3.68 -11.63 -24.00
N HIS A 77 -4.38 -12.70 -23.63
CA HIS A 77 -3.92 -14.09 -23.78
C HIS A 77 -3.66 -14.58 -25.23
N GLN A 78 -4.21 -13.90 -26.24
CA GLN A 78 -3.98 -14.21 -27.66
C GLN A 78 -2.72 -13.49 -28.17
N ASP A 79 -2.52 -12.26 -27.70
CA ASP A 79 -1.48 -11.36 -28.19
C ASP A 79 -0.18 -11.46 -27.36
N HIS A 80 -0.27 -11.98 -26.13
CA HIS A 80 0.83 -12.06 -25.17
C HIS A 80 0.89 -13.45 -24.51
N GLN A 81 2.11 -13.96 -24.30
CA GLN A 81 2.34 -15.20 -23.56
C GLN A 81 2.43 -14.94 -22.04
N GLU A 82 2.88 -13.74 -21.68
CA GLU A 82 3.08 -13.27 -20.32
C GLU A 82 1.77 -13.06 -19.60
N ARG A 83 1.77 -13.28 -18.29
CA ARG A 83 0.62 -12.95 -17.43
C ARG A 83 0.64 -11.46 -17.08
N LEU A 84 -0.48 -10.77 -17.30
CA LEU A 84 -0.68 -9.41 -16.82
C LEU A 84 -1.15 -9.43 -15.37
N VAL A 85 -0.43 -8.75 -14.48
CA VAL A 85 -0.84 -8.53 -13.08
C VAL A 85 -1.21 -7.06 -12.90
N ILE A 86 -2.49 -6.80 -12.66
CA ILE A 86 -3.02 -5.45 -12.50
C ILE A 86 -3.22 -5.19 -11.01
N ILE A 87 -2.47 -4.23 -10.47
CA ILE A 87 -2.56 -3.82 -9.08
C ILE A 87 -3.24 -2.46 -8.99
N ILE A 88 -4.38 -2.40 -8.31
CA ILE A 88 -5.19 -1.18 -8.18
C ILE A 88 -5.28 -0.78 -6.70
N ASP A 89 -4.64 0.35 -6.38
CA ASP A 89 -4.54 0.91 -5.03
C ASP A 89 -5.78 1.72 -4.65
N ASP A 90 -6.30 1.51 -3.45
CA ASP A 90 -7.40 2.24 -2.82
C ASP A 90 -8.63 2.45 -3.76
N ILE A 91 -8.99 1.43 -4.54
CA ILE A 91 -10.14 1.50 -5.47
C ILE A 91 -11.48 1.86 -4.79
N PRO A 92 -11.80 1.41 -3.56
CA PRO A 92 -13.04 1.82 -2.89
C PRO A 92 -13.11 3.33 -2.57
N GLU A 93 -11.96 4.02 -2.57
CA GLU A 93 -11.86 5.46 -2.25
C GLU A 93 -12.13 6.34 -3.48
N SER A 94 -12.30 5.74 -4.67
CA SER A 94 -12.48 6.43 -5.96
C SER A 94 -13.68 7.38 -6.05
N GLY A 95 -14.65 7.32 -5.14
CA GLY A 95 -15.88 8.13 -5.21
C GLY A 95 -16.72 7.91 -6.48
N ALA A 96 -16.33 6.91 -7.27
CA ALA A 96 -16.95 6.53 -8.53
C ALA A 96 -18.19 5.65 -8.31
N ASN A 97 -18.88 5.32 -9.41
CA ASN A 97 -19.95 4.33 -9.36
C ASN A 97 -19.38 2.94 -9.06
N VAL A 98 -19.56 2.49 -7.81
CA VAL A 98 -19.07 1.19 -7.33
C VAL A 98 -19.58 0.02 -8.17
N LEU A 99 -20.83 0.07 -8.66
CA LEU A 99 -21.39 -1.01 -9.47
C LEU A 99 -20.68 -1.10 -10.83
N GLU A 100 -20.47 0.05 -11.48
CA GLU A 100 -19.76 0.11 -12.77
C GLU A 100 -18.34 -0.43 -12.64
N ILE A 101 -17.56 0.09 -11.68
CA ILE A 101 -16.17 -0.35 -11.47
C ILE A 101 -16.13 -1.81 -11.06
N GLY A 102 -17.00 -2.25 -10.14
CA GLY A 102 -16.97 -3.63 -9.66
C GLY A 102 -17.35 -4.63 -10.74
N GLU A 103 -18.35 -4.34 -11.58
CA GLU A 103 -18.67 -5.20 -12.72
C GLU A 103 -17.56 -5.21 -13.77
N PHE A 104 -16.92 -4.06 -14.02
CA PHE A 104 -15.73 -4.01 -14.88
C PHE A 104 -14.60 -4.90 -14.34
N LEU A 105 -14.25 -4.78 -13.05
CA LEU A 105 -13.22 -5.62 -12.41
C LEU A 105 -13.58 -7.10 -12.44
N ARG A 106 -14.88 -7.43 -12.28
CA ARG A 106 -15.38 -8.80 -12.39
C ARG A 106 -15.12 -9.36 -13.78
N VAL A 107 -15.50 -8.62 -14.84
CA VAL A 107 -15.23 -9.03 -16.22
C VAL A 107 -13.74 -9.17 -16.46
N LEU A 108 -12.93 -8.21 -15.98
CA LEU A 108 -11.49 -8.22 -16.15
C LEU A 108 -10.83 -9.43 -15.47
N SER A 109 -11.36 -9.86 -14.32
CA SER A 109 -10.89 -11.05 -13.59
C SER A 109 -11.20 -12.38 -14.29
N ASP A 110 -12.10 -12.38 -15.27
CA ASP A 110 -12.45 -13.56 -16.07
C ASP A 110 -11.57 -13.74 -17.31
N ILE A 111 -10.77 -12.73 -17.65
CA ILE A 111 -9.89 -12.79 -18.83
C ILE A 111 -8.69 -13.70 -18.52
N PRO A 112 -8.41 -14.73 -19.34
CA PRO A 112 -7.23 -15.57 -19.17
C PRO A 112 -5.94 -14.76 -19.17
N ASN A 113 -4.94 -15.22 -18.40
CA ASN A 113 -3.65 -14.55 -18.24
C ASN A 113 -3.73 -13.13 -17.66
N ILE A 114 -4.86 -12.73 -17.07
CA ILE A 114 -4.98 -11.51 -16.26
C ILE A 114 -5.21 -11.90 -14.79
N SER A 115 -4.50 -11.25 -13.88
CA SER A 115 -4.70 -11.37 -12.44
C SER A 115 -4.81 -9.98 -11.83
N ILE A 116 -5.74 -9.81 -10.90
CA ILE A 116 -6.04 -8.50 -10.32
C ILE A 116 -5.79 -8.54 -8.81
N LEU A 117 -5.03 -7.56 -8.32
CA LEU A 117 -4.93 -7.24 -6.91
C LEU A 117 -5.57 -5.88 -6.68
N ILE A 118 -6.68 -5.86 -5.95
CA ILE A 118 -7.25 -4.62 -5.42
C ILE A 118 -6.93 -4.48 -3.93
N ASN A 119 -6.74 -3.24 -3.48
CA ASN A 119 -6.65 -2.97 -2.05
C ASN A 119 -7.54 -1.79 -1.61
N GLY A 120 -7.67 -1.63 -0.30
CA GLY A 120 -8.39 -0.52 0.31
C GLY A 120 -8.46 -0.67 1.83
N GLU A 121 -9.04 0.34 2.49
CA GLU A 121 -9.44 0.23 3.90
C GLU A 121 -10.48 -0.90 4.09
N LYS A 122 -10.41 -1.61 5.21
CA LYS A 122 -11.20 -2.82 5.48
C LYS A 122 -12.70 -2.58 5.35
N THR A 123 -13.23 -1.55 6.00
CA THR A 123 -14.66 -1.22 5.98
C THR A 123 -15.11 -0.80 4.59
N GLN A 124 -14.31 0.02 3.90
CA GLN A 124 -14.63 0.46 2.55
C GLN A 124 -14.61 -0.69 1.53
N MET A 125 -13.59 -1.56 1.60
CA MET A 125 -13.49 -2.73 0.75
C MET A 125 -14.66 -3.70 0.97
N GLN A 126 -15.07 -3.91 2.23
CA GLN A 126 -16.25 -4.72 2.53
C GLN A 126 -17.50 -4.13 1.88
N ARG A 127 -17.76 -2.82 2.05
CA ARG A 127 -18.90 -2.14 1.41
C ARG A 127 -18.85 -2.18 -0.12
N PHE A 128 -17.65 -2.12 -0.69
CA PHE A 128 -17.44 -2.22 -2.12
C PHE A 128 -17.83 -3.60 -2.65
N LEU A 129 -17.30 -4.67 -2.03
CA LEU A 129 -17.58 -6.06 -2.42
C LEU A 129 -19.02 -6.48 -2.14
N ASP A 130 -19.65 -5.98 -1.07
CA ASP A 130 -21.05 -6.28 -0.74
C ASP A 130 -22.02 -5.70 -1.77
N LYS A 131 -21.65 -4.59 -2.44
CA LYS A 131 -22.43 -4.01 -3.54
C LYS A 131 -22.30 -4.81 -4.84
N VAL A 132 -21.24 -5.59 -5.00
CA VAL A 132 -20.95 -6.35 -6.22
C VAL A 132 -20.63 -7.80 -5.85
N PRO A 133 -21.64 -8.60 -5.44
CA PRO A 133 -21.44 -9.99 -5.03
C PRO A 133 -20.74 -10.84 -6.10
N SER A 134 -21.02 -10.54 -7.37
CA SER A 134 -20.42 -11.17 -8.54
C SER A 134 -18.89 -11.03 -8.57
N LEU A 135 -18.34 -9.88 -8.16
CA LEU A 135 -16.90 -9.66 -8.00
C LEU A 135 -16.37 -10.34 -6.72
N ARG A 136 -17.15 -10.29 -5.63
CA ARG A 136 -16.79 -10.92 -4.36
C ARG A 136 -16.55 -12.43 -4.53
N ASP A 137 -17.36 -13.09 -5.34
CA ASP A 137 -17.24 -14.53 -5.65
C ASP A 137 -15.97 -14.87 -6.45
N ARG A 138 -15.30 -13.88 -7.05
CA ARG A 138 -14.01 -14.03 -7.75
C ARG A 138 -12.80 -13.81 -6.84
N VAL A 139 -12.99 -13.43 -5.58
CA VAL A 139 -11.89 -13.23 -4.64
C VAL A 139 -11.32 -14.58 -4.20
N GLN A 140 -10.16 -14.95 -4.76
CA GLN A 140 -9.47 -16.20 -4.43
C GLN A 140 -8.63 -16.12 -3.15
N LEU A 141 -8.07 -14.94 -2.87
CA LEU A 141 -7.20 -14.71 -1.72
C LEU A 141 -7.51 -13.35 -1.09
N HIS A 142 -7.79 -13.37 0.22
CA HIS A 142 -7.92 -12.17 1.03
C HIS A 142 -6.78 -12.10 2.04
N VAL A 143 -6.04 -11.00 2.01
CA VAL A 143 -4.94 -10.71 2.94
C VAL A 143 -5.28 -9.44 3.72
N GLU A 144 -5.17 -9.51 5.04
CA GLU A 144 -5.33 -8.38 5.95
C GLU A 144 -3.96 -7.96 6.51
N LEU A 145 -3.56 -6.72 6.23
CA LEU A 145 -2.38 -6.11 6.83
C LEU A 145 -2.71 -5.65 8.24
N LYS A 146 -2.01 -6.25 9.20
CA LYS A 146 -2.11 -5.95 10.63
C LYS A 146 -1.05 -4.93 11.05
N PRO A 147 -1.21 -4.26 12.21
CA PRO A 147 -0.16 -3.43 12.78
C PRO A 147 1.17 -4.19 12.86
N MET A 148 2.26 -3.49 12.56
CA MET A 148 3.61 -4.05 12.60
C MET A 148 4.06 -4.32 14.03
N GLY A 149 4.83 -5.39 14.20
CA GLY A 149 5.48 -5.68 15.47
C GLY A 149 6.55 -4.64 15.84
N LYS A 150 6.95 -4.64 17.11
CA LYS A 150 7.93 -3.71 17.67
C LYS A 150 9.25 -3.69 16.89
N GLU A 151 9.82 -4.86 16.62
CA GLU A 151 11.09 -4.96 15.87
C GLU A 151 10.95 -4.48 14.43
N THR A 152 9.83 -4.79 13.75
CA THR A 152 9.57 -4.29 12.40
C THR A 152 9.45 -2.76 12.34
N ILE A 153 8.81 -2.14 13.34
CA ILE A 153 8.80 -0.67 13.45
C ILE A 153 10.20 -0.12 13.69
N LYS A 154 11.00 -0.77 14.53
CA LYS A 154 12.40 -0.39 14.75
C LYS A 154 13.20 -0.44 13.45
N ASP A 155 13.06 -1.51 12.67
CA ASP A 155 13.73 -1.68 11.38
C ASP A 155 13.27 -0.64 10.35
N LEU A 156 11.96 -0.33 10.32
CA LEU A 156 11.41 0.74 9.49
C LEU A 156 12.07 2.10 9.82
N LEU A 157 12.19 2.44 11.10
CA LEU A 157 12.82 3.69 11.54
C LEU A 157 14.31 3.72 11.17
N LYS A 158 15.03 2.62 11.39
CA LYS A 158 16.45 2.50 10.99
C LYS A 158 16.63 2.68 9.49
N LEU A 159 15.79 2.05 8.68
CA LEU A 159 15.84 2.16 7.23
C LEU A 159 15.65 3.61 6.77
N ARG A 160 14.69 4.33 7.36
CA ARG A 160 14.45 5.75 7.06
C ARG A 160 15.62 6.64 7.48
N LEU A 161 16.15 6.46 8.69
CA LEU A 161 17.33 7.19 9.15
C LEU A 161 18.56 6.94 8.27
N LYS A 162 18.79 5.68 7.88
CA LYS A 162 19.87 5.30 6.96
C LYS A 162 19.71 5.99 5.60
N SER A 163 18.48 6.05 5.07
CA SER A 163 18.20 6.75 3.80
C SER A 163 18.46 8.27 3.88
N ALA A 164 18.40 8.85 5.08
CA ALA A 164 18.76 10.25 5.35
C ALA A 164 20.25 10.46 5.67
N GLY A 165 21.10 9.43 5.50
CA GLY A 165 22.54 9.50 5.77
C GLY A 165 22.95 9.33 7.24
N CYS A 166 22.01 9.00 8.14
CA CYS A 166 22.33 8.72 9.53
C CYS A 166 22.95 7.32 9.66
N LEU A 167 24.24 7.27 10.02
CA LEU A 167 24.98 6.02 10.20
C LEU A 167 24.95 5.49 11.64
N ASN A 168 24.70 6.35 12.63
CA ASN A 168 24.68 6.00 14.05
C ASN A 168 23.29 6.23 14.67
N TYR A 169 22.35 5.34 14.35
CA TYR A 169 20.97 5.43 14.82
C TYR A 169 20.81 5.16 16.32
N ASP A 170 21.65 4.31 16.90
CA ASP A 170 21.61 3.96 18.33
C ASP A 170 21.99 5.15 19.23
N ALA A 171 22.81 6.07 18.72
CA ALA A 171 23.11 7.33 19.40
C ALA A 171 21.97 8.35 19.30
N LEU A 172 21.15 8.26 18.24
CA LEU A 172 20.06 9.21 17.98
C LEU A 172 18.78 8.85 18.73
N ILE A 173 18.39 7.57 18.72
CA ILE A 173 17.16 7.09 19.36
C ILE A 173 17.54 6.07 20.43
N THR A 174 17.26 6.39 21.68
CA THR A 174 17.55 5.50 22.81
C THR A 174 16.51 4.36 22.87
N PRO A 175 16.79 3.23 23.54
CA PRO A 175 15.86 2.11 23.65
C PRO A 175 14.47 2.50 24.21
N ASP A 176 14.42 3.37 25.22
CA ASP A 176 13.17 3.89 25.79
C ASP A 176 12.45 4.88 24.85
N GLY A 177 13.20 5.59 24.00
CA GLY A 177 12.65 6.40 22.91
C GLY A 177 11.94 5.55 21.86
N PHE A 178 12.56 4.45 21.42
CA PHE A 178 11.93 3.48 20.52
C PHE A 178 10.66 2.89 21.11
N ASP A 179 10.70 2.49 22.38
CA ASP A 179 9.53 1.93 23.08
C ASP A 179 8.38 2.93 23.15
N ALA A 180 8.68 4.20 23.40
CA ALA A 180 7.70 5.27 23.40
C ALA A 180 7.10 5.51 22.00
N ILE A 181 7.92 5.50 20.95
CA ILE A 181 7.45 5.63 19.56
C ILE A 181 6.52 4.47 19.20
N TYR A 182 6.93 3.23 19.51
CA TYR A 182 6.10 2.05 19.26
C TYR A 182 4.76 2.14 20.01
N LYS A 183 4.77 2.44 21.30
CA LYS A 183 3.54 2.58 22.11
C LYS A 183 2.59 3.65 21.57
N LEU A 184 3.11 4.82 21.15
CA LEU A 184 2.27 5.88 20.59
C LEU A 184 1.75 5.57 19.18
N SER A 185 2.52 4.81 18.40
CA SER A 185 2.12 4.40 17.05
C SER A 185 1.19 3.17 17.02
N ASN A 186 1.22 2.35 18.07
CA ASN A 186 0.55 1.06 18.15
C ASN A 186 0.83 0.17 16.92
N GLY A 187 2.08 0.17 16.43
CA GLY A 187 2.47 -0.61 15.27
C GLY A 187 2.03 -0.06 13.92
N ASN A 188 1.37 1.11 13.87
CA ASN A 188 1.03 1.76 12.59
C ASN A 188 2.27 2.43 11.98
N PRO A 189 2.75 2.00 10.80
CA PRO A 189 3.96 2.53 10.16
C PRO A 189 3.94 4.05 9.95
N ARG A 190 2.85 4.59 9.40
CA ARG A 190 2.72 6.03 9.14
C ARG A 190 2.74 6.84 10.43
N LEU A 191 2.05 6.36 11.47
CA LEU A 191 2.05 7.02 12.77
C LEU A 191 3.41 6.93 13.46
N ALA A 192 4.11 5.79 13.36
CA ALA A 192 5.45 5.63 13.91
C ALA A 192 6.42 6.64 13.30
N LEU A 193 6.41 6.80 11.97
CA LEU A 193 7.21 7.80 11.28
C LEU A 193 6.86 9.22 11.71
N LYS A 194 5.57 9.55 11.82
CA LYS A 194 5.13 10.87 12.30
C LYS A 194 5.57 11.16 13.74
N VAL A 195 5.44 10.18 14.63
CA VAL A 195 5.82 10.30 16.04
C VAL A 195 7.34 10.49 16.18
N ALA A 196 8.11 9.74 15.39
CA ALA A 196 9.56 9.86 15.34
C ALA A 196 10.01 11.21 14.75
N ASP A 197 9.38 11.69 13.68
CA ASP A 197 9.67 12.98 13.05
C ASP A 197 9.45 14.16 14.02
N ASN A 198 8.32 14.18 14.73
CA ASN A 198 8.06 15.15 15.78
C ASN A 198 9.15 15.12 16.87
N ALA A 199 9.56 13.92 17.28
CA ALA A 199 10.57 13.73 18.31
C ALA A 199 11.96 14.16 17.83
N LEU A 200 12.29 13.91 16.56
CA LEU A 200 13.54 14.33 15.93
C LEU A 200 13.67 15.85 15.90
N HIS A 201 12.62 16.56 15.48
CA HIS A 201 12.60 18.03 15.49
C HIS A 201 12.85 18.62 16.89
N LEU A 202 12.22 18.05 17.92
CA LEU A 202 12.41 18.51 19.30
C LEU A 202 13.80 18.16 19.85
N ALA A 203 14.29 16.96 19.57
CA ALA A 203 15.63 16.51 19.95
C ALA A 203 16.71 17.41 19.35
N ALA A 204 16.61 17.73 18.05
CA ALA A 204 17.53 18.63 17.37
C ALA A 204 17.52 20.04 17.98
N ALA A 205 16.35 20.58 18.31
CA ALA A 205 16.23 21.92 18.92
C ALA A 205 16.81 21.99 20.34
N LEU A 206 16.84 20.87 21.06
CA LEU A 206 17.37 20.78 22.42
C LEU A 206 18.79 20.23 22.49
N ASP A 207 19.34 19.78 21.36
CA ASP A 207 20.61 19.06 21.25
C ASP A 207 20.71 17.85 22.20
N VAL A 208 19.68 17.00 22.19
CA VAL A 208 19.60 15.78 23.03
C VAL A 208 19.16 14.55 22.22
N PRO A 209 19.50 13.33 22.66
CA PRO A 209 18.97 12.11 22.07
C PRO A 209 17.44 11.99 22.20
N ILE A 210 16.82 11.25 21.27
CA ILE A 210 15.40 10.93 21.29
C ILE A 210 15.14 9.82 22.32
N ASN A 211 14.85 10.24 23.55
CA ASN A 211 14.41 9.38 24.65
C ASN A 211 12.90 9.46 24.89
N GLU A 212 12.37 8.67 25.83
CA GLU A 212 10.94 8.61 26.13
C GLU A 212 10.35 10.00 26.45
N ARG A 213 11.11 10.85 27.17
CA ARG A 213 10.65 12.19 27.55
C ARG A 213 10.50 13.10 26.33
N VAL A 214 11.46 13.07 25.40
CA VAL A 214 11.41 13.82 24.15
C VAL A 214 10.22 13.37 23.32
N VAL A 215 10.05 12.05 23.13
CA VAL A 215 8.94 11.49 22.35
C VAL A 215 7.57 11.92 22.91
N LYS A 216 7.37 11.77 24.24
CA LYS A 216 6.12 12.18 24.90
C LYS A 216 5.87 13.68 24.83
N LYS A 217 6.92 14.50 24.99
CA LYS A 217 6.82 15.98 24.95
C LYS A 217 6.50 16.46 23.53
N ALA A 218 7.21 15.94 22.51
CA ALA A 218 7.01 16.30 21.11
C ALA A 218 5.59 15.97 20.62
N ASN A 219 5.03 14.85 21.08
CA ASN A 219 3.72 14.37 20.64
C ASN A 219 2.57 14.79 21.57
N LYS A 220 2.77 15.84 22.39
CA LYS A 220 1.76 16.47 23.26
C LYS A 220 0.96 15.47 24.11
N VAL A 221 1.62 14.40 24.58
CA VAL A 221 0.95 13.38 25.41
C VAL A 221 0.55 14.03 26.74
N PRO A 222 -0.76 14.01 27.12
CA PRO A 222 -1.22 14.64 28.34
C PRO A 222 -0.44 14.16 29.55
N PHE A 223 -0.09 15.07 30.46
CA PHE A 223 0.73 14.78 31.64
C PHE A 223 0.21 13.58 32.47
N TRP A 224 -1.10 13.45 32.61
CA TRP A 224 -1.74 12.31 33.30
C TRP A 224 -1.51 10.97 32.59
N LYS A 225 -1.51 10.91 31.25
CA LYS A 225 -1.12 9.70 30.50
C LYS A 225 0.37 9.40 30.59
N ARG A 226 1.22 10.40 30.86
CA ARG A 226 2.67 10.21 31.07
C ARG A 226 2.99 9.59 32.43
N LEU A 227 2.17 9.88 33.45
CA LEU A 227 2.28 9.36 34.82
C LEU A 227 1.61 7.98 35.01
N PHE A 228 0.50 7.71 34.31
CA PHE A 228 -0.33 6.52 34.55
C PHE A 228 -0.33 5.49 33.38
N GLY A 229 0.57 5.63 32.41
CA GLY A 229 0.63 4.74 31.24
C GLY A 229 1.29 3.37 31.52
N SER A 230 0.46 2.38 31.93
CA SER A 230 0.43 0.96 31.50
C SER A 230 0.11 -0.02 32.65
N ARG A 231 -1.18 -0.15 32.99
CA ARG A 231 -1.81 -1.44 33.36
C ARG A 231 -2.99 -1.65 32.40
N GLY A 232 -3.01 -2.78 31.70
CA GLY A 232 -4.06 -3.18 30.76
C GLY A 232 -3.64 -3.05 29.31
#